data_AF-A0A225E5F0-F1
#
_entry.id   AF-A0A225E5F0-F1
#
_cell.length_a   1.000
_cell.length_b   1.000
_cell.length_c   1.000
_cell.angle_alpha   90.00
_cell.angle_beta   90.00
_cell.angle_gamma   90.00
#
_symmetry.space_group_name_H-M   'P 1'
#
loop_
_entity.id
_entity.type
_entity.pdbx_description
1 polymer ?
#
loop_
_entity_poly.entity_id
_entity_poly.type
_entity_poly.pdbx_seq_one_letter_code
_entity_poly.pdbx_strand_id
1 'polypeptide(L)'
;MSTPRSGNTWLRHLISAAYGLSETCTHELNESDWQELPDRHAVQIHHGPEPSFLAHLRAHHARPLTIARHPLDVLVSILQFAINEPETSRWLAGRGGDESILYGAMPRSRAFVEYATGPRAKALLAVTRDWWIRPDVIRVRYEEVVAGPVTGLAPLVAAVGPPAEPFGAASNFTLDRLRSTSVNNHFWQGRPGLWRELIPAAEAREIAAAHAETFATLGYTCAPDPDLDPAAADRNWVRLGGASLAAGLRRASVGHAAQVATYQTAIMNYKTEVADLREAVAVREAELARLRLQVAEAARFLQFDNVARRAARVARLLRRVRDFFPKNRTEKAFDRLIEVS
;
A
#
# COMPACT_ATOMS: atom_id res chain seq x y z
N MET A 1 17.70 8.01 -1.57
CA MET A 1 17.81 7.92 -3.04
C MET A 1 18.80 6.83 -3.43
N SER A 2 18.37 5.73 -4.04
CA SER A 2 19.32 4.78 -4.64
C SER A 2 18.60 3.89 -5.67
N THR A 3 19.34 3.11 -6.45
CA THR A 3 18.81 2.07 -7.32
C THR A 3 17.88 1.13 -6.53
N PRO A 4 16.69 0.77 -7.07
CA PRO A 4 15.83 -0.25 -6.47
C PRO A 4 16.63 -1.50 -6.09
N ARG A 5 16.22 -2.17 -5.00
CA ARG A 5 16.83 -3.43 -4.52
C ARG A 5 18.28 -3.33 -3.99
N SER A 6 18.80 -2.12 -3.77
CA SER A 6 20.10 -1.88 -3.10
C SER A 6 20.07 -1.99 -1.57
N GLY A 7 18.94 -2.40 -0.97
CA GLY A 7 18.75 -2.41 0.49
C GLY A 7 17.99 -1.20 1.05
N ASN A 8 17.37 -0.38 0.17
CA ASN A 8 16.65 0.84 0.52
C ASN A 8 15.65 0.68 1.68
N THR A 9 14.72 -0.26 1.55
CA THR A 9 13.62 -0.43 2.50
C THR A 9 14.13 -0.79 3.88
N TRP A 10 15.12 -1.70 3.95
CA TRP A 10 15.75 -2.08 5.21
C TRP A 10 16.49 -0.89 5.84
N LEU A 11 17.29 -0.17 5.05
CA LEU A 11 18.02 1.01 5.51
C LEU A 11 17.09 2.10 6.02
N ARG A 12 15.99 2.38 5.30
CA ARG A 12 14.97 3.35 5.72
C ARG A 12 14.41 2.97 7.09
N HIS A 13 13.90 1.75 7.24
CA HIS A 13 13.37 1.27 8.52
C HIS A 13 14.38 1.38 9.67
N LEU A 14 15.63 0.97 9.43
CA LEU A 14 16.71 1.04 10.42
C LEU A 14 16.98 2.48 10.87
N ILE A 15 17.09 3.42 9.92
CA ILE A 15 17.35 4.83 10.21
C ILE A 15 16.14 5.48 10.89
N SER A 16 14.93 5.23 10.38
CA SER A 16 13.71 5.80 10.94
C SER A 16 13.54 5.39 12.40
N ALA A 17 13.80 4.13 12.73
CA ALA A 17 13.73 3.69 14.11
C ALA A 17 14.83 4.29 14.98
N ALA A 18 16.09 4.29 14.52
CA ALA A 18 17.21 4.80 15.29
C ALA A 18 17.11 6.31 15.57
N TYR A 19 16.56 7.09 14.63
CA TYR A 19 16.40 8.54 14.77
C TYR A 19 14.97 8.96 15.15
N GLY A 20 14.06 8.03 15.43
CA GLY A 20 12.66 8.35 15.73
C GLY A 20 11.96 9.16 14.63
N LEU A 21 12.17 8.80 13.37
CA LEU A 21 11.56 9.43 12.21
C LEU A 21 10.29 8.70 11.81
N SER A 22 9.32 9.45 11.30
CA SER A 22 8.26 8.89 10.45
C SER A 22 8.84 8.55 9.07
N GLU A 23 8.18 7.68 8.31
CA GLU A 23 8.75 7.23 7.03
C GLU A 23 7.72 6.85 5.97
N THR A 24 8.07 7.13 4.71
CA THR A 24 7.25 6.81 3.53
C THR A 24 8.15 6.27 2.40
N CYS A 25 7.58 5.40 1.56
CA CYS A 25 8.19 4.96 0.31
C CYS A 25 7.22 5.27 -0.83
N THR A 26 7.70 5.98 -1.85
CA THR A 26 6.89 6.36 -3.01
C THR A 26 7.74 6.39 -4.28
N HIS A 27 7.07 6.28 -5.43
CA HIS A 27 7.72 6.43 -6.74
C HIS A 27 7.93 7.89 -7.11
N GLU A 28 7.02 8.77 -6.70
CA GLU A 28 6.98 10.19 -7.02
C GLU A 28 6.41 10.98 -5.83
N LEU A 29 6.80 12.24 -5.70
CA LEU A 29 6.21 13.19 -4.76
C LEU A 29 5.88 14.46 -5.54
N ASN A 30 4.61 14.84 -5.54
CA ASN A 30 4.16 16.13 -6.05
C ASN A 30 4.34 17.22 -4.97
N GLU A 31 4.14 18.48 -5.34
CA GLU A 31 4.32 19.63 -4.43
C GLU A 31 3.46 19.54 -3.16
N SER A 32 2.20 19.11 -3.25
CA SER A 32 1.34 18.92 -2.07
C SER A 32 1.88 17.85 -1.14
N ASP A 33 2.39 16.73 -1.68
CA ASP A 33 2.95 15.65 -0.87
C ASP A 33 4.13 16.14 -0.03
N TRP A 34 4.99 17.00 -0.60
CA TRP A 34 6.14 17.58 0.10
C TRP A 34 5.74 18.54 1.22
N GLN A 35 4.66 19.29 1.04
CA GLN A 35 4.15 20.23 2.04
C GLN A 35 3.50 19.52 3.24
N GLU A 36 3.00 18.30 3.02
CA GLU A 36 2.38 17.47 4.07
C GLU A 36 3.39 16.60 4.84
N LEU A 37 4.65 16.55 4.42
CA LEU A 37 5.67 15.76 5.12
C LEU A 37 5.95 16.31 6.52
N PRO A 38 6.04 15.45 7.55
CA PRO A 38 6.47 15.87 8.88
C PRO A 38 7.92 16.40 8.89
N ASP A 39 8.23 17.32 9.80
CA ASP A 39 9.58 17.90 9.97
C ASP A 39 10.69 16.85 10.10
N ARG A 40 10.38 15.71 10.72
CA ARG A 40 11.30 14.58 10.94
C ARG A 40 10.79 13.35 10.22
N HIS A 41 11.13 13.27 8.93
CA HIS A 41 10.61 12.25 8.03
C HIS A 41 11.70 11.66 7.12
N ALA A 42 11.64 10.35 6.90
CA ALA A 42 12.50 9.63 5.97
C ALA A 42 11.72 9.21 4.72
N VAL A 43 12.07 9.80 3.58
CA VAL A 43 11.49 9.45 2.26
C VAL A 43 12.42 8.50 1.51
N GLN A 44 11.88 7.37 1.07
CA GLN A 44 12.47 6.55 0.02
C GLN A 44 11.80 6.84 -1.32
N ILE A 45 12.59 7.34 -2.26
CA ILE A 45 12.20 7.54 -3.66
C ILE A 45 13.37 7.14 -4.57
N HIS A 46 13.02 6.60 -5.74
CA HIS A 46 13.95 6.23 -6.80
C HIS A 46 13.93 7.31 -7.86
N HIS A 47 14.72 8.36 -7.68
CA HIS A 47 14.81 9.49 -8.60
C HIS A 47 16.30 9.82 -8.85
N GLY A 48 16.66 10.26 -10.05
CA GLY A 48 18.03 10.74 -10.34
C GLY A 48 18.29 12.13 -9.74
N PRO A 49 19.55 12.59 -9.65
CA PRO A 49 19.87 13.93 -9.16
C PRO A 49 19.66 15.01 -10.22
N GLU A 50 18.44 15.12 -10.76
CA GLU A 50 18.09 16.11 -11.78
C GLU A 50 18.08 17.53 -11.17
N PRO A 51 18.46 18.60 -11.90
CA PRO A 51 18.62 19.94 -11.34
C PRO A 51 17.37 20.50 -10.63
N SER A 52 16.18 20.27 -11.20
CA SER A 52 14.90 20.67 -10.59
C SER A 52 14.65 19.94 -9.27
N PHE A 53 14.90 18.64 -9.24
CA PHE A 53 14.75 17.82 -8.03
C PHE A 53 15.74 18.25 -6.95
N LEU A 54 16.99 18.56 -7.30
CA LEU A 54 18.00 19.06 -6.36
C LEU A 54 17.64 20.45 -5.80
N ALA A 55 17.06 21.34 -6.62
CA ALA A 55 16.54 22.61 -6.13
C ALA A 55 15.42 22.38 -5.12
N HIS A 56 14.54 21.43 -5.41
CA HIS A 56 13.43 21.06 -4.54
C HIS A 56 13.91 20.48 -3.19
N LEU A 57 14.85 19.53 -3.20
CA LEU A 57 15.45 19.01 -1.96
C LEU A 57 16.08 20.11 -1.10
N ARG A 58 16.72 21.11 -1.71
CA ARG A 58 17.30 22.25 -0.99
C ARG A 58 16.24 23.15 -0.37
N ALA A 59 15.13 23.40 -1.07
CA ALA A 59 14.02 24.20 -0.56
C ALA A 59 13.39 23.57 0.70
N HIS A 60 13.36 22.24 0.78
CA HIS A 60 12.84 21.49 1.94
C HIS A 60 13.92 21.09 2.95
N HIS A 61 15.14 21.63 2.84
CA HIS A 61 16.28 21.27 3.71
C HIS A 61 16.54 19.76 3.81
N ALA A 62 16.17 19.01 2.78
CA ALA A 62 16.31 17.56 2.74
C ALA A 62 17.78 17.18 2.56
N ARG A 63 18.23 16.17 3.32
CA ARG A 63 19.59 15.64 3.24
C ARG A 63 19.60 14.34 2.44
N PRO A 64 20.15 14.32 1.23
CA PRO A 64 20.16 13.11 0.43
C PRO A 64 21.12 12.06 1.01
N LEU A 65 20.58 10.86 1.19
CA LEU A 65 21.33 9.64 1.53
C LEU A 65 21.22 8.67 0.35
N THR A 66 22.34 8.07 -0.03
CA THR A 66 22.39 7.00 -1.03
C THR A 66 23.10 5.76 -0.49
N ILE A 67 22.60 4.59 -0.87
CA ILE A 67 23.18 3.30 -0.55
C ILE A 67 23.67 2.62 -1.81
N ALA A 68 24.96 2.28 -1.82
CA ALA A 68 25.54 1.43 -2.86
C ALA A 68 25.48 -0.03 -2.44
N ARG A 69 25.18 -0.90 -3.39
CA ARG A 69 25.27 -2.35 -3.29
C ARG A 69 25.94 -2.86 -4.55
N HIS A 70 26.63 -3.99 -4.48
CA HIS A 70 27.25 -4.58 -5.65
C HIS A 70 26.26 -4.71 -6.82
N PRO A 71 26.56 -4.19 -8.03
CA PRO A 71 25.60 -4.15 -9.14
C PRO A 71 25.01 -5.52 -9.51
N LEU A 72 25.82 -6.58 -9.47
CA LEU A 72 25.31 -7.95 -9.73
C LEU A 72 24.36 -8.46 -8.63
N ASP A 73 24.58 -8.09 -7.36
CA ASP A 73 23.61 -8.44 -6.30
C ASP A 73 22.28 -7.69 -6.49
N VAL A 74 22.35 -6.44 -6.95
CA VAL A 74 21.16 -5.64 -7.28
C VAL A 74 20.38 -6.31 -8.40
N LEU A 75 21.02 -6.67 -9.51
CA LEU A 75 20.37 -7.30 -10.66
C LEU A 75 19.76 -8.67 -10.33
N VAL A 76 20.48 -9.51 -9.58
CA VAL A 76 19.95 -10.78 -9.05
C VAL A 76 18.74 -10.52 -8.15
N SER A 77 18.80 -9.48 -7.32
CA SER A 77 17.69 -9.11 -6.44
C SER A 77 16.50 -8.52 -7.18
N ILE A 78 16.69 -7.95 -8.38
CA ILE A 78 15.61 -7.51 -9.28
C ILE A 78 14.97 -8.72 -9.94
N LEU A 79 15.77 -9.64 -10.50
CA LEU A 79 15.30 -10.89 -11.10
C LEU A 79 14.37 -11.66 -10.15
N GLN A 80 14.78 -11.79 -8.88
CA GLN A 80 13.95 -12.47 -7.88
C GLN A 80 12.68 -11.69 -7.50
N PHE A 81 12.76 -10.36 -7.48
CA PHE A 81 11.68 -9.53 -6.95
C PHE A 81 10.60 -9.23 -7.98
N ALA A 82 10.96 -9.01 -9.25
CA ALA A 82 10.05 -8.59 -10.31
C ALA A 82 8.85 -9.54 -10.49
N ILE A 83 9.04 -10.84 -10.31
CA ILE A 83 7.97 -11.84 -10.40
C ILE A 83 6.89 -11.67 -9.30
N ASN A 84 7.18 -10.95 -8.22
CA ASN A 84 6.28 -10.75 -7.09
C ASN A 84 5.68 -9.34 -7.04
N GLU A 85 6.17 -8.41 -7.87
CA GLU A 85 5.82 -6.98 -7.79
C GLU A 85 5.58 -6.39 -9.18
N PRO A 86 4.32 -6.36 -9.65
CA PRO A 86 3.98 -5.79 -10.96
C PRO A 86 4.33 -4.30 -11.08
N GLU A 87 4.38 -3.57 -9.95
CA GLU A 87 4.72 -2.14 -9.93
C GLU A 87 6.21 -1.87 -10.20
N THR A 88 7.05 -2.90 -10.34
CA THR A 88 8.43 -2.74 -10.83
C THR A 88 8.50 -2.01 -12.18
N SER A 89 7.51 -2.21 -13.05
CA SER A 89 7.34 -1.49 -14.31
C SER A 89 7.28 0.04 -14.15
N ARG A 90 6.79 0.53 -13.00
CA ARG A 90 6.69 1.97 -12.69
C ARG A 90 7.97 2.57 -12.13
N TRP A 91 8.99 1.76 -11.81
CA TRP A 91 10.26 2.32 -11.35
C TRP A 91 10.84 3.25 -12.42
N LEU A 92 11.27 4.44 -11.98
CA LEU A 92 11.77 5.49 -12.86
C LEU A 92 10.79 5.86 -13.98
N ALA A 93 9.48 5.82 -13.72
CA ALA A 93 8.43 6.06 -14.71
C ALA A 93 8.59 5.19 -15.98
N GLY A 94 9.07 3.94 -15.82
CA GLY A 94 9.28 3.01 -16.94
C GLY A 94 10.50 3.32 -17.82
N ARG A 95 11.40 4.22 -17.39
CA ARG A 95 12.61 4.57 -18.15
C ARG A 95 13.42 3.31 -18.51
N GLY A 96 13.67 3.11 -19.81
CA GLY A 96 14.47 2.02 -20.34
C GLY A 96 13.74 0.68 -20.54
N GLY A 97 12.43 0.60 -20.25
CA GLY A 97 11.62 -0.62 -20.40
C GLY A 97 11.02 -1.09 -19.06
N ASP A 98 10.64 -2.37 -19.00
CA ASP A 98 10.09 -3.03 -17.82
C ASP A 98 10.78 -4.39 -17.54
N GLU A 99 10.31 -5.08 -16.50
CA GLU A 99 10.85 -6.36 -16.03
C GLU A 99 10.14 -7.59 -16.62
N SER A 100 9.26 -7.43 -17.62
CA SER A 100 8.42 -8.54 -18.15
C SER A 100 9.25 -9.70 -18.72
N ILE A 101 10.38 -9.41 -19.36
CA ILE A 101 11.31 -10.42 -19.90
C ILE A 101 11.94 -11.31 -18.80
N LEU A 102 11.86 -10.89 -17.54
CA LEU A 102 12.39 -11.64 -16.40
C LEU A 102 11.42 -12.73 -15.91
N TYR A 103 10.19 -12.79 -16.40
CA TYR A 103 9.21 -13.77 -15.97
C TYR A 103 9.62 -15.18 -16.41
N GLY A 104 10.01 -16.00 -15.43
CA GLY A 104 10.55 -17.34 -15.66
C GLY A 104 12.04 -17.37 -16.03
N ALA A 105 12.71 -16.21 -16.07
CA ALA A 105 14.14 -16.14 -16.33
C ALA A 105 14.96 -16.72 -15.18
N MET A 106 16.17 -17.15 -15.50
CA MET A 106 17.18 -17.60 -14.54
C MET A 106 18.40 -16.71 -14.63
N PRO A 107 19.27 -16.65 -13.60
CA PRO A 107 20.48 -15.82 -13.63
C PRO A 107 21.43 -16.08 -14.81
N ARG A 108 21.29 -17.22 -15.49
CA ARG A 108 22.05 -17.61 -16.67
C ARG A 108 21.30 -17.53 -17.99
N SER A 109 19.98 -17.32 -17.95
CA SER A 109 19.20 -17.30 -19.18
C SER A 109 19.58 -16.09 -20.01
N ARG A 110 19.53 -16.23 -21.35
CA ARG A 110 19.79 -15.10 -22.25
C ARG A 110 18.85 -13.93 -21.99
N ALA A 111 17.58 -14.20 -21.69
CA ALA A 111 16.61 -13.21 -21.25
C ALA A 111 17.10 -12.34 -20.07
N PHE A 112 17.71 -12.95 -19.03
CA PHE A 112 18.27 -12.18 -17.93
C PHE A 112 19.52 -11.41 -18.34
N VAL A 113 20.43 -12.00 -19.11
CA VAL A 113 21.66 -11.32 -19.57
C VAL A 113 21.32 -10.14 -20.48
N GLU A 114 20.35 -10.28 -21.39
CA GLU A 114 19.83 -9.22 -22.25
C GLU A 114 19.18 -8.10 -21.44
N TYR A 115 18.34 -8.43 -20.46
CA TYR A 115 17.81 -7.44 -19.52
C TYR A 115 18.95 -6.73 -18.76
N ALA A 116 19.87 -7.51 -18.20
CA ALA A 116 20.94 -7.04 -17.33
C ALA A 116 21.96 -6.19 -18.06
N THR A 117 22.16 -6.36 -19.37
CA THR A 117 23.03 -5.53 -20.21
C THR A 117 22.24 -4.42 -20.92
N GLY A 118 20.92 -4.50 -20.91
CA GLY A 118 20.03 -3.62 -21.67
C GLY A 118 19.77 -2.25 -21.04
N PRO A 119 18.99 -1.39 -21.75
CA PRO A 119 18.70 -0.02 -21.33
C PRO A 119 18.02 0.07 -19.97
N ARG A 120 17.14 -0.89 -19.63
CA ARG A 120 16.43 -0.91 -18.35
C ARG A 120 17.37 -1.04 -17.17
N ALA A 121 18.24 -2.07 -17.17
CA ALA A 121 19.24 -2.26 -16.13
C ALA A 121 20.19 -1.07 -16.03
N LYS A 122 20.61 -0.50 -17.17
CA LYS A 122 21.44 0.71 -17.21
C LYS A 122 20.78 1.89 -16.52
N ALA A 123 19.50 2.16 -16.81
CA ALA A 123 18.75 3.25 -16.19
C ALA A 123 18.60 3.07 -14.68
N LEU A 124 18.30 1.85 -14.23
CA LEU A 124 18.17 1.53 -12.81
C LEU A 124 19.50 1.71 -12.07
N LEU A 125 20.59 1.13 -12.57
CA LEU A 125 21.91 1.19 -11.95
C LEU A 125 22.52 2.61 -11.95
N ALA A 126 22.15 3.44 -12.92
CA ALA A 126 22.59 4.84 -12.99
C ALA A 126 22.13 5.65 -11.75
N VAL A 127 20.99 5.31 -11.14
CA VAL A 127 20.46 6.08 -9.99
C VAL A 127 21.48 6.17 -8.85
N THR A 128 21.93 5.05 -8.29
CA THR A 128 22.94 5.10 -7.22
C THR A 128 24.23 5.74 -7.71
N ARG A 129 24.71 5.40 -8.91
CA ARG A 129 25.95 5.96 -9.49
C ARG A 129 25.93 7.49 -9.53
N ASP A 130 24.86 8.07 -10.05
CA ASP A 130 24.74 9.50 -10.27
C ASP A 130 24.61 10.25 -8.93
N TRP A 131 23.97 9.66 -7.92
CA TRP A 131 24.00 10.19 -6.55
C TRP A 131 25.37 10.02 -5.87
N TRP A 132 26.11 8.94 -6.17
CA TRP A 132 27.36 8.59 -5.50
C TRP A 132 28.52 9.56 -5.76
N ILE A 133 28.54 10.19 -6.94
CA ILE A 133 29.57 11.16 -7.33
C ILE A 133 29.35 12.56 -6.73
N ARG A 134 28.20 12.81 -6.12
CA ARG A 134 27.86 14.12 -5.61
C ARG A 134 28.47 14.37 -4.22
N PRO A 135 29.02 15.57 -3.97
CA PRO A 135 29.68 15.88 -2.70
C PRO A 135 28.70 16.13 -1.54
N ASP A 136 27.46 16.51 -1.83
CA ASP A 136 26.41 16.85 -0.86
C ASP A 136 25.60 15.64 -0.38
N VAL A 137 26.01 14.42 -0.77
CA VAL A 137 25.26 13.19 -0.52
C VAL A 137 25.96 12.35 0.53
N ILE A 138 25.19 11.92 1.53
CA ILE A 138 25.63 10.94 2.51
C ILE A 138 25.68 9.58 1.79
N ARG A 139 26.83 8.92 1.85
CA ARG A 139 27.10 7.67 1.12
C ARG A 139 27.33 6.55 2.11
N VAL A 140 26.62 5.45 1.93
CA VAL A 140 26.79 4.22 2.72
C VAL A 140 26.84 3.01 1.79
N ARG A 141 27.49 1.93 2.22
CA ARG A 141 27.51 0.66 1.48
C ARG A 141 26.66 -0.38 2.18
N TYR A 142 25.85 -1.09 1.40
CA TYR A 142 25.02 -2.18 1.90
C TYR A 142 25.84 -3.23 2.65
N GLU A 143 27.00 -3.58 2.11
CA GLU A 143 27.89 -4.60 2.63
C GLU A 143 28.47 -4.21 4.00
N GLU A 144 28.85 -2.94 4.17
CA GLU A 144 29.35 -2.40 5.43
C GLU A 144 28.24 -2.33 6.49
N VAL A 145 27.03 -1.90 6.09
CA VAL A 145 25.89 -1.84 7.00
C VAL A 145 25.44 -3.24 7.42
N VAL A 146 25.48 -4.23 6.54
CA VAL A 146 25.20 -5.64 6.91
C VAL A 146 26.28 -6.21 7.82
N ALA A 147 27.56 -5.92 7.55
CA ALA A 147 28.66 -6.41 8.38
C ALA A 147 28.64 -5.80 9.80
N GLY A 148 28.23 -4.55 9.93
CA GLY A 148 28.13 -3.85 11.21
C GLY A 148 27.39 -2.53 11.07
N PRO A 149 26.10 -2.46 11.43
CA PRO A 149 25.28 -1.25 11.23
C PRO A 149 25.87 0.01 11.86
N VAL A 150 26.48 -0.10 13.05
CA VAL A 150 27.11 1.03 13.74
C VAL A 150 28.26 1.62 12.90
N THR A 151 29.15 0.76 12.39
CA THR A 151 30.30 1.18 11.59
C THR A 151 29.87 1.64 10.19
N GLY A 152 29.02 0.87 9.52
CA GLY A 152 28.55 1.18 8.16
C GLY A 152 27.71 2.46 8.07
N LEU A 153 27.08 2.87 9.18
CA LEU A 153 26.31 4.12 9.27
C LEU A 153 27.08 5.28 9.91
N ALA A 154 28.37 5.12 10.22
CA ALA A 154 29.19 6.21 10.74
C ALA A 154 29.17 7.48 9.88
N PRO A 155 29.16 7.42 8.52
CA PRO A 155 29.02 8.62 7.69
C PRO A 155 27.70 9.38 7.92
N LEU A 156 26.60 8.67 8.17
CA LEU A 156 25.31 9.27 8.50
C LEU A 156 25.36 9.96 9.86
N VAL A 157 25.93 9.30 10.87
CA VAL A 157 26.09 9.87 12.22
C VAL A 157 26.96 11.12 12.19
N ALA A 158 28.06 11.11 11.43
CA ALA A 158 28.92 12.28 11.27
C ALA A 158 28.18 13.46 10.62
N ALA A 159 27.28 13.19 9.66
CA ALA A 159 26.55 14.23 8.95
C ALA A 159 25.33 14.76 9.72
N VAL A 160 24.59 13.88 10.42
CA VAL A 160 23.27 14.19 11.01
C VAL A 160 23.31 14.29 12.53
N GLY A 161 24.34 13.76 13.18
CA GLY A 161 24.44 13.66 14.64
C GLY A 161 24.14 12.26 15.15
N PRO A 162 24.28 12.02 16.46
CA PRO A 162 24.01 10.70 17.05
C PRO A 162 22.54 10.31 16.93
N PRO A 163 22.23 9.01 16.75
CA PRO A 163 20.85 8.53 16.76
C PRO A 163 20.28 8.58 18.18
N ALA A 164 18.94 8.61 18.30
CA ALA A 164 18.25 8.54 19.58
C ALA A 164 18.41 7.15 20.23
N GLU A 165 18.45 6.11 19.39
CA GLU A 165 18.67 4.71 19.80
C GLU A 165 19.85 4.12 19.02
N PRO A 166 20.69 3.26 19.63
CA PRO A 166 21.78 2.60 18.91
C PRO A 166 21.24 1.73 17.76
N PHE A 167 21.87 1.78 16.58
CA PHE A 167 21.49 0.94 15.44
C PHE A 167 21.46 -0.57 15.76
N GLY A 168 22.26 -1.03 16.72
CA GLY A 168 22.31 -2.43 17.16
C GLY A 168 21.21 -2.84 18.14
N ALA A 169 20.57 -1.88 18.83
CA ALA A 169 19.43 -2.15 19.72
C ALA A 169 18.15 -2.47 18.91
N ALA A 170 18.19 -2.20 17.61
CA ALA A 170 17.11 -2.34 16.67
C ALA A 170 16.91 -3.81 16.22
N SER A 171 16.86 -4.75 17.17
CA SER A 171 16.56 -6.19 16.94
C SER A 171 15.26 -6.42 16.15
N ASN A 172 14.40 -5.40 16.11
CA ASN A 172 13.18 -5.33 15.30
C ASN A 172 13.45 -5.35 13.78
N PHE A 173 14.67 -5.07 13.32
CA PHE A 173 15.04 -4.97 11.89
C PHE A 173 15.94 -6.10 11.43
N THR A 174 15.89 -7.24 12.11
CA THR A 174 16.44 -8.48 11.55
C THR A 174 15.67 -8.84 10.28
N LEU A 175 16.38 -9.40 9.31
CA LEU A 175 15.81 -9.77 8.04
C LEU A 175 14.66 -10.78 8.21
N ASP A 176 14.77 -11.71 9.16
CA ASP A 176 13.72 -12.70 9.45
C ASP A 176 12.43 -12.06 9.96
N ARG A 177 12.55 -11.03 10.80
CA ARG A 177 11.38 -10.28 11.26
C ARG A 177 10.76 -9.44 10.16
N LEU A 178 11.56 -8.80 9.32
CA LEU A 178 11.05 -8.04 8.18
C LEU A 178 10.41 -8.94 7.11
N ARG A 179 10.93 -10.16 6.93
CA ARG A 179 10.34 -11.20 6.09
C ARG A 179 8.97 -11.65 6.59
N SER A 180 8.76 -11.72 7.90
CA SER A 180 7.48 -12.19 8.46
C SER A 180 6.35 -11.19 8.30
N THR A 181 6.67 -9.90 8.13
CA THR A 181 5.69 -8.82 7.95
C THR A 181 5.52 -8.37 6.49
N SER A 182 6.43 -8.76 5.59
CA SER A 182 6.37 -8.37 4.16
C SER A 182 5.42 -9.26 3.35
N VAL A 183 4.46 -8.63 2.68
CA VAL A 183 3.47 -9.30 1.82
C VAL A 183 4.01 -9.65 0.42
N ASN A 184 4.93 -8.86 -0.13
CA ASN A 184 5.43 -8.95 -1.51
C ASN A 184 6.82 -9.59 -1.62
N ASN A 185 7.24 -10.37 -0.62
CA ASN A 185 8.58 -11.00 -0.60
C ASN A 185 9.72 -9.98 -0.78
N HIS A 186 9.55 -8.76 -0.26
CA HIS A 186 10.53 -7.67 -0.42
C HIS A 186 11.90 -8.05 0.13
N PHE A 187 11.93 -8.92 1.13
CA PHE A 187 13.11 -9.42 1.81
C PHE A 187 13.40 -10.86 1.37
N TRP A 188 14.32 -11.03 0.41
CA TRP A 188 14.85 -12.35 0.06
C TRP A 188 16.07 -12.66 0.92
N GLN A 189 17.23 -13.05 0.37
CA GLN A 189 18.38 -13.54 1.16
C GLN A 189 19.05 -12.49 2.05
N GLY A 190 19.04 -11.21 1.65
CA GLY A 190 19.60 -10.09 2.42
C GLY A 190 21.06 -10.27 2.85
N ARG A 191 21.86 -10.97 2.05
CA ARG A 191 23.31 -11.11 2.24
C ARG A 191 24.09 -10.53 1.04
N PRO A 192 25.23 -9.87 1.28
CA PRO A 192 26.20 -9.51 0.25
C PRO A 192 26.76 -10.70 -0.52
N GLY A 193 27.16 -10.48 -1.76
CA GLY A 193 27.97 -11.41 -2.56
C GLY A 193 27.22 -12.62 -3.11
N LEU A 194 25.89 -12.66 -2.96
CA LEU A 194 25.06 -13.78 -3.40
C LEU A 194 25.19 -14.05 -4.90
N TRP A 195 25.43 -13.01 -5.70
CA TRP A 195 25.65 -13.13 -7.14
C TRP A 195 26.77 -14.13 -7.51
N ARG A 196 27.78 -14.31 -6.64
CA ARG A 196 28.90 -15.24 -6.87
C ARG A 196 28.49 -16.70 -6.83
N GLU A 197 27.33 -17.02 -6.26
CA GLU A 197 26.77 -18.38 -6.25
C GLU A 197 25.79 -18.64 -7.40
N LEU A 198 25.43 -17.59 -8.15
CA LEU A 198 24.29 -17.59 -9.06
C LEU A 198 24.64 -17.22 -10.49
N ILE A 199 25.69 -16.42 -10.71
CA ILE A 199 26.09 -15.95 -12.04
C ILE A 199 27.50 -16.50 -12.33
N PRO A 200 27.66 -17.44 -13.28
CA PRO A 200 28.97 -17.91 -13.71
C PRO A 200 29.81 -16.79 -14.33
N ALA A 201 31.10 -17.06 -14.47
CA ALA A 201 32.08 -16.05 -14.85
C ALA A 201 31.82 -15.39 -16.21
N ALA A 202 31.31 -16.13 -17.20
CA ALA A 202 31.06 -15.60 -18.54
C ALA A 202 29.98 -14.52 -18.50
N GLU A 203 28.80 -14.84 -17.96
CA GLU A 203 27.68 -13.90 -17.83
C GLU A 203 28.01 -12.73 -16.90
N ALA A 204 28.71 -12.98 -15.79
CA ALA A 204 29.10 -11.93 -14.85
C ALA A 204 30.03 -10.89 -15.51
N ARG A 205 30.99 -11.34 -16.33
CA ARG A 205 31.89 -10.46 -17.07
C ARG A 205 31.17 -9.70 -18.18
N GLU A 206 30.26 -10.36 -18.89
CA GLU A 206 29.42 -9.74 -19.92
C GLU A 206 28.60 -8.58 -19.33
N ILE A 207 27.89 -8.84 -18.22
CA ILE A 207 27.10 -7.82 -17.52
C ILE A 207 27.99 -6.72 -16.96
N ALA A 208 29.14 -7.05 -16.35
CA ALA A 208 30.05 -6.05 -15.80
C ALA A 208 30.65 -5.14 -16.87
N ALA A 209 30.96 -5.67 -18.06
CA ALA A 209 31.44 -4.88 -19.19
C ALA A 209 30.40 -3.85 -19.64
N ALA A 210 29.12 -4.24 -19.72
CA ALA A 210 28.03 -3.33 -20.07
C ALA A 210 27.84 -2.17 -19.06
N HIS A 211 28.28 -2.37 -17.81
CA HIS A 211 28.13 -1.40 -16.71
C HIS A 211 29.47 -0.93 -16.13
N ALA A 212 30.56 -0.98 -16.90
CA ALA A 212 31.91 -0.71 -16.42
C ALA A 212 32.03 0.62 -15.65
N GLU A 213 31.39 1.68 -16.14
CA GLU A 213 31.34 2.99 -15.50
C GLU A 213 30.71 2.93 -14.10
N THR A 214 29.60 2.21 -13.94
CA THR A 214 28.90 2.05 -12.66
C THR A 214 29.78 1.28 -11.67
N PHE A 215 30.41 0.19 -12.10
CA PHE A 215 31.34 -0.56 -11.25
C PHE A 215 32.51 0.30 -10.80
N ALA A 216 33.16 1.02 -11.72
CA ALA A 216 34.28 1.89 -11.42
C ALA A 216 33.88 3.01 -10.45
N THR A 217 32.78 3.71 -10.73
CA THR A 217 32.28 4.81 -9.90
C THR A 217 31.95 4.38 -8.48
N LEU A 218 31.31 3.22 -8.34
CA LEU A 218 30.92 2.68 -7.04
C LEU A 218 32.07 1.94 -6.34
N GLY A 219 33.23 1.77 -6.99
CA GLY A 219 34.38 1.04 -6.42
C GLY A 219 34.15 -0.45 -6.26
N TYR A 220 33.37 -1.07 -7.15
CA TYR A 220 33.16 -2.53 -7.18
C TYR A 220 33.99 -3.19 -8.28
N THR A 221 34.44 -4.42 -8.02
CA THR A 221 35.13 -5.27 -8.99
C THR A 221 34.29 -6.49 -9.32
N CYS A 222 34.23 -6.85 -10.60
CA CYS A 222 33.62 -8.12 -11.03
C CYS A 222 34.66 -9.24 -10.91
N ALA A 223 34.65 -9.95 -9.78
CA ALA A 223 35.50 -11.10 -9.53
C ALA A 223 34.63 -12.36 -9.36
N PRO A 224 34.08 -12.95 -10.44
CA PRO A 224 33.24 -14.15 -10.32
C PRO A 224 34.03 -15.32 -9.75
N ASP A 225 33.32 -16.27 -9.13
CA ASP A 225 33.90 -17.55 -8.74
C ASP A 225 34.33 -18.32 -10.02
N PRO A 226 35.63 -18.62 -10.20
CA PRO A 226 36.10 -19.33 -11.39
C PRO A 226 35.61 -20.78 -11.44
N ASP A 227 35.25 -21.36 -10.29
CA ASP A 227 34.87 -22.76 -10.16
C ASP A 227 33.35 -22.96 -10.14
N LEU A 228 32.56 -21.88 -10.21
CA LEU A 228 31.11 -21.98 -10.29
C LEU A 228 30.69 -22.53 -11.65
N ASP A 229 30.42 -23.83 -11.69
CA ASP A 229 29.90 -24.47 -12.88
C ASP A 229 28.46 -23.99 -13.19
N PRO A 230 28.10 -23.86 -14.48
CA PRO A 230 26.75 -23.63 -14.98
C PRO A 230 25.61 -24.32 -14.22
N ALA A 231 25.70 -25.62 -14.00
CA ALA A 231 24.63 -26.41 -13.40
C ALA A 231 24.55 -26.18 -11.88
N ALA A 232 25.68 -25.90 -11.21
CA ALA A 232 25.71 -25.50 -9.82
C ALA A 232 25.01 -24.17 -9.59
N ALA A 233 25.22 -23.19 -10.48
CA ALA A 233 24.52 -21.91 -10.44
C ALA A 233 23.00 -22.09 -10.54
N ASP A 234 22.52 -22.92 -11.47
CA ASP A 234 21.09 -23.21 -11.64
C ASP A 234 20.51 -23.93 -10.41
N ARG A 235 21.23 -24.94 -9.87
CA ARG A 235 20.84 -25.62 -8.63
C ARG A 235 20.76 -24.66 -7.45
N ASN A 236 21.71 -23.72 -7.33
CA ASN A 236 21.70 -22.69 -6.30
C ASN A 236 20.48 -21.77 -6.43
N TRP A 237 20.16 -21.35 -7.66
CA TRP A 237 18.97 -20.56 -7.93
C TRP A 237 17.69 -21.31 -7.54
N VAL A 238 17.52 -22.55 -7.99
CA VAL A 238 16.34 -23.38 -7.66
C VAL A 238 16.23 -23.60 -6.15
N ARG A 239 17.34 -23.88 -5.47
CA ARG A 239 17.37 -24.07 -4.02
C ARG A 239 16.91 -22.82 -3.27
N LEU A 240 17.47 -21.65 -3.62
CA LEU A 240 17.20 -20.39 -2.92
C LEU A 240 15.84 -19.77 -3.31
N GLY A 241 15.49 -19.84 -4.59
CA GLY A 241 14.23 -19.36 -5.15
C GLY A 241 13.06 -20.26 -4.74
N GLY A 242 13.21 -21.57 -4.83
CA GLY A 242 12.21 -22.56 -4.43
C GLY A 242 11.88 -22.49 -2.94
N ALA A 243 12.88 -22.30 -2.07
CA ALA A 243 12.63 -22.08 -0.64
C ALA A 243 11.79 -20.81 -0.39
N SER A 244 12.08 -19.73 -1.13
CA SER A 244 11.32 -18.47 -1.04
C SER A 244 9.89 -18.62 -1.55
N LEU A 245 9.71 -19.28 -2.70
CA LEU A 245 8.39 -19.56 -3.28
C LEU A 245 7.56 -20.42 -2.34
N ALA A 246 8.13 -21.50 -1.79
CA ALA A 246 7.46 -22.36 -0.83
C ALA A 246 7.04 -21.59 0.44
N ALA A 247 7.88 -20.68 0.94
CA ALA A 247 7.54 -19.82 2.07
C ALA A 247 6.43 -18.82 1.73
N GLY A 248 6.46 -18.21 0.54
CA GLY A 248 5.43 -17.31 0.04
C GLY A 248 4.09 -18.02 -0.11
N LEU A 249 4.07 -19.21 -0.73
CA LEU A 249 2.87 -20.04 -0.87
C LEU A 249 2.28 -20.39 0.51
N ARG A 250 3.10 -20.80 1.48
CA ARG A 250 2.61 -21.05 2.85
C ARG A 250 1.95 -19.82 3.48
N ARG A 251 2.55 -18.64 3.35
CA ARG A 251 1.95 -17.39 3.86
C ARG A 251 0.63 -17.06 3.16
N ALA A 252 0.59 -17.17 1.83
CA ALA A 252 -0.63 -16.95 1.06
C ALA A 252 -1.73 -17.94 1.45
N SER A 253 -1.42 -19.22 1.66
CA SER A 253 -2.38 -20.22 2.12
C SER A 253 -2.91 -19.92 3.52
N VAL A 254 -2.06 -19.49 4.46
CA VAL A 254 -2.49 -19.09 5.82
C VAL A 254 -3.36 -17.84 5.77
N GLY A 255 -2.98 -16.83 4.99
CA GLY A 255 -3.78 -15.61 4.80
C GLY A 255 -5.14 -15.90 4.16
N HIS A 256 -5.16 -16.75 3.14
CA HIS A 256 -6.40 -17.19 2.51
C HIS A 256 -7.29 -17.97 3.50
N ALA A 257 -6.73 -18.87 4.30
CA ALA A 257 -7.49 -19.60 5.32
C ALA A 257 -8.10 -18.66 6.38
N ALA A 258 -7.35 -17.65 6.83
CA ALA A 258 -7.85 -16.63 7.75
C ALA A 258 -8.99 -15.81 7.11
N GLN A 259 -8.83 -15.39 5.85
CA GLN A 259 -9.86 -14.65 5.12
C GLN A 259 -11.13 -15.48 4.92
N VAL A 260 -10.98 -16.77 4.58
CA VAL A 260 -12.09 -17.71 4.47
C VAL A 260 -12.81 -17.84 5.82
N ALA A 261 -12.08 -17.94 6.93
CA ALA A 261 -12.69 -17.98 8.27
C ALA A 261 -13.47 -16.69 8.58
N THR A 262 -12.91 -15.51 8.27
CA THR A 262 -13.62 -14.23 8.42
C THR A 262 -14.92 -14.20 7.61
N TYR A 263 -14.89 -14.63 6.34
CA TYR A 263 -16.09 -14.69 5.52
C TYR A 263 -17.11 -15.71 6.03
N GLN A 264 -16.65 -16.86 6.54
CA GLN A 264 -17.55 -17.85 7.15
C GLN A 264 -18.26 -17.27 8.38
N THR A 265 -17.54 -16.57 9.26
CA THR A 265 -18.15 -15.85 10.40
C THR A 265 -19.15 -14.80 9.92
N ALA A 266 -18.79 -13.99 8.92
CA ALA A 266 -19.70 -12.98 8.37
C ALA A 266 -20.98 -13.60 7.78
N ILE A 267 -20.85 -14.70 7.02
CA ILE A 267 -21.99 -15.44 6.45
C ILE A 267 -22.88 -15.99 7.56
N MET A 268 -22.31 -16.51 8.66
CA MET A 268 -23.10 -17.00 9.78
C MET A 268 -23.86 -15.87 10.48
N ASN A 269 -23.21 -14.72 10.68
CA ASN A 269 -23.86 -13.54 11.26
C ASN A 269 -25.02 -13.04 10.37
N TYR A 270 -24.80 -12.95 9.05
CA TYR A 270 -25.86 -12.56 8.12
C TYR A 270 -27.01 -13.56 8.09
N LYS A 271 -26.73 -14.86 8.20
CA LYS A 271 -27.79 -15.88 8.30
C LYS A 271 -28.66 -15.69 9.54
N THR A 272 -28.04 -15.38 10.69
CA THR A 272 -28.77 -15.06 11.92
C THR A 272 -29.61 -13.81 11.76
N GLU A 273 -29.04 -12.72 11.24
CA GLU A 273 -29.77 -11.46 11.02
C GLU A 273 -30.96 -11.64 10.06
N VAL A 274 -30.78 -12.41 8.98
CA VAL A 274 -31.88 -12.74 8.05
C VAL A 274 -32.96 -13.57 8.74
N ALA A 275 -32.60 -14.47 9.66
CA ALA A 275 -33.58 -15.23 10.44
C ALA A 275 -34.38 -14.31 11.38
N ASP A 276 -33.69 -13.41 12.10
CA ASP A 276 -34.31 -12.45 13.01
C ASP A 276 -35.25 -11.49 12.26
N LEU A 277 -34.83 -10.99 11.09
CA LEU A 277 -35.65 -10.14 10.23
C LEU A 277 -36.89 -10.87 9.72
N ARG A 278 -36.76 -12.16 9.34
CA ARG A 278 -37.90 -12.98 8.93
C ARG A 278 -38.90 -13.16 10.06
N GLU A 279 -38.42 -13.38 11.29
CA GLU A 279 -39.28 -13.47 12.48
C GLU A 279 -39.99 -12.13 12.74
N ALA A 280 -39.25 -11.01 12.69
CA ALA A 280 -39.83 -9.67 12.88
C ALA A 280 -40.91 -9.33 11.83
N VAL A 281 -40.67 -9.69 10.56
CA VAL A 281 -41.66 -9.54 9.48
C VAL A 281 -42.91 -10.37 9.78
N ALA A 282 -42.75 -11.64 10.17
CA ALA A 282 -43.89 -12.50 10.50
C ALA A 282 -44.73 -11.94 11.66
N VAL A 283 -44.09 -11.37 12.69
CA VAL A 283 -44.79 -10.70 13.80
C VAL A 283 -45.60 -9.50 13.31
N ARG A 284 -45.02 -8.66 12.45
CA ARG A 284 -45.71 -7.48 11.90
C ARG A 284 -46.86 -7.84 10.96
N GLU A 285 -46.71 -8.90 10.17
CA GLU A 285 -47.79 -9.42 9.33
C GLU A 285 -48.96 -9.93 10.18
N ALA A 286 -48.69 -10.63 11.28
CA ALA A 286 -49.72 -11.09 12.22
C ALA A 286 -50.44 -9.92 12.92
N GLU A 287 -49.71 -8.88 13.34
CA GLU A 287 -50.28 -7.65 13.91
C GLU A 287 -51.18 -6.93 12.90
N LEU A 288 -50.70 -6.77 11.66
CA LEU A 288 -51.47 -6.14 10.58
C LEU A 288 -52.75 -6.92 10.28
N ALA A 289 -52.68 -8.27 10.26
CA ALA A 289 -53.85 -9.12 10.09
C ALA A 289 -54.88 -8.91 11.22
N ARG A 290 -54.44 -8.81 12.48
CA ARG A 290 -55.30 -8.51 13.63
C ARG A 290 -55.95 -7.13 13.52
N LEU A 291 -55.19 -6.10 13.16
CA LEU A 291 -55.72 -4.73 12.98
C LEU A 291 -56.74 -4.67 11.86
N ARG A 292 -56.50 -5.38 10.74
CA ARG A 292 -57.47 -5.51 9.64
C ARG A 292 -58.80 -6.11 10.10
N LEU A 293 -58.76 -7.12 10.97
CA LEU A 293 -59.98 -7.71 11.55
C LEU A 293 -60.72 -6.71 12.46
N GLN A 294 -60.01 -6.00 13.33
CA GLN A 294 -60.60 -4.99 14.22
C GLN A 294 -61.25 -3.83 13.44
N VAL A 295 -60.59 -3.36 12.38
CA VAL A 295 -61.15 -2.33 11.49
C VAL A 295 -62.42 -2.85 10.81
N ALA A 296 -62.44 -4.10 10.34
CA ALA A 296 -63.62 -4.71 9.75
C ALA A 296 -64.78 -4.84 10.76
N GLU A 297 -64.51 -5.22 12.00
CA GLU A 297 -65.50 -5.27 13.09
C GLU A 297 -66.05 -3.89 13.44
N ALA A 298 -65.17 -2.89 13.61
CA ALA A 298 -65.58 -1.51 13.87
C ALA A 298 -66.42 -0.93 12.73
N ALA A 299 -66.05 -1.23 11.48
CA ALA A 299 -66.83 -0.83 10.30
C ALA A 299 -68.24 -1.45 10.33
N ARG A 300 -68.38 -2.72 10.75
CA ARG A 300 -69.71 -3.34 10.95
C ARG A 300 -70.51 -2.63 12.04
N PHE A 301 -69.93 -2.36 13.22
CA PHE A 301 -70.61 -1.62 14.29
C PHE A 301 -71.07 -0.22 13.83
N LEU A 302 -70.25 0.50 13.08
CA LEU A 302 -70.60 1.82 12.55
C LEU A 302 -71.73 1.76 11.51
N GLN A 303 -71.81 0.69 10.72
CA GLN A 303 -72.95 0.46 9.81
C GLN A 303 -74.27 0.23 10.56
N PHE A 304 -74.24 -0.36 11.76
CA PHE A 304 -75.45 -0.62 12.54
C PHE A 304 -75.90 0.56 13.41
N ASP A 305 -75.01 1.44 13.87
CA ASP A 305 -75.36 2.31 15.00
C ASP A 305 -75.65 3.78 14.68
N ASN A 306 -75.25 4.40 13.55
CA ASN A 306 -75.35 5.87 13.50
C ASN A 306 -75.37 6.63 12.16
N VAL A 307 -76.08 6.14 11.13
CA VAL A 307 -76.47 7.05 10.03
C VAL A 307 -77.79 7.79 10.37
N ALA A 308 -78.79 7.08 10.90
CA ALA A 308 -80.10 7.69 11.14
C ALA A 308 -80.17 8.58 12.41
N ARG A 309 -79.52 8.16 13.52
CA ARG A 309 -79.71 8.81 14.84
C ARG A 309 -78.85 10.07 15.05
N ARG A 310 -77.64 10.13 14.49
CA ARG A 310 -76.77 11.32 14.57
C ARG A 310 -77.19 12.45 13.63
N ALA A 311 -77.64 12.15 12.40
CA ALA A 311 -78.15 13.16 11.47
C ALA A 311 -79.34 13.96 12.06
N ALA A 312 -80.28 13.26 12.73
CA ALA A 312 -81.44 13.89 13.34
C ALA A 312 -81.11 14.76 14.58
N ARG A 313 -79.99 14.51 15.27
CA ARG A 313 -79.57 15.30 16.44
C ARG A 313 -78.78 16.54 16.03
N VAL A 314 -77.89 16.42 15.04
CA VAL A 314 -77.12 17.55 14.47
C VAL A 314 -78.07 18.55 13.77
N ALA A 315 -79.05 18.06 13.01
CA ALA A 315 -80.06 18.92 12.38
C ALA A 315 -80.96 19.69 13.39
N ARG A 316 -81.08 19.20 14.63
CA ARG A 316 -81.76 19.92 15.72
C ARG A 316 -80.85 20.94 16.41
N LEU A 317 -79.58 20.63 16.59
CA LEU A 317 -78.61 21.53 17.21
C LEU A 317 -78.30 22.73 16.30
N LEU A 318 -78.08 22.49 15.00
CA LEU A 318 -77.80 23.56 14.02
C LEU A 318 -78.97 24.54 13.87
N ARG A 319 -80.23 24.06 13.98
CA ARG A 319 -81.41 24.94 14.03
C ARG A 319 -81.40 25.83 15.27
N ARG A 320 -81.11 25.27 16.45
CA ARG A 320 -81.04 26.05 17.71
C ARG A 320 -79.91 27.07 17.71
N VAL A 321 -78.74 26.74 17.17
CA VAL A 321 -77.61 27.68 17.07
C VAL A 321 -77.94 28.82 16.09
N ARG A 322 -78.54 28.51 14.94
CA ARG A 322 -78.97 29.52 13.97
C ARG A 322 -80.01 30.48 14.53
N ASP A 323 -80.93 29.99 15.37
CA ASP A 323 -81.98 30.82 15.95
C ASP A 323 -81.50 31.60 17.19
N PHE A 324 -80.34 31.23 17.78
CA PHE A 324 -79.78 31.87 18.98
C PHE A 324 -78.88 33.09 18.70
N PHE A 325 -78.33 33.22 17.49
CA PHE A 325 -77.50 34.38 17.12
C PHE A 325 -78.29 35.37 16.25
N PRO A 326 -78.80 36.49 16.80
CA PRO A 326 -79.44 37.53 16.02
C PRO A 326 -78.43 38.18 15.06
N LYS A 327 -78.83 38.28 13.79
CA LYS A 327 -78.11 39.01 12.73
C LYS A 327 -77.79 40.42 13.22
N ASN A 328 -76.54 40.74 13.54
CA ASN A 328 -75.96 42.07 13.35
C ASN A 328 -74.46 42.12 13.69
N ARG A 329 -73.72 42.74 12.75
CA ARG A 329 -72.38 43.32 12.86
C ARG A 329 -71.19 42.37 13.08
N THR A 330 -70.73 41.79 11.98
CA THR A 330 -69.28 41.70 11.63
C THR A 330 -69.11 41.40 10.14
N GLU A 331 -69.87 42.08 9.27
CA GLU A 331 -69.46 42.29 7.88
C GLU A 331 -68.36 43.36 7.89
N LYS A 332 -67.10 42.95 7.72
CA LYS A 332 -65.99 43.71 7.11
C LYS A 332 -64.58 43.09 7.28
N ALA A 333 -64.44 41.93 7.90
CA ALA A 333 -63.12 41.31 8.09
C ALA A 333 -62.83 40.10 7.17
N PHE A 334 -63.76 39.66 6.31
CA PHE A 334 -63.58 38.44 5.51
C PHE A 334 -63.20 38.66 4.02
N ASP A 335 -63.30 39.89 3.50
CA ASP A 335 -63.07 40.17 2.08
C ASP A 335 -61.63 40.60 1.72
N ARG A 336 -60.61 40.27 2.55
CA ARG A 336 -59.20 40.63 2.28
C ARG A 336 -58.23 39.44 2.18
N LEU A 337 -58.73 38.22 2.00
CA LEU A 337 -57.89 37.02 1.82
C LEU A 337 -58.16 36.26 0.52
N ILE A 338 -58.86 36.87 -0.44
CA ILE A 338 -59.09 36.32 -1.77
C ILE A 338 -58.86 37.44 -2.81
N GLU A 339 -57.60 37.84 -3.02
CA GLU A 339 -57.13 38.61 -4.19
C GLU A 339 -55.60 38.77 -4.13
N VAL A 340 -54.86 37.72 -4.52
CA VAL A 340 -53.54 37.68 -5.23
C VAL A 340 -53.32 36.19 -5.53
N SER A 341 -53.90 35.64 -6.61
CA SER A 341 -53.23 35.48 -7.90
C SER A 341 -52.74 36.75 -8.59
#